data_AF-A3SH60-F1
#
_entry.id   AF-A3SH60-F1
#
_cell.length_a   1.000
_cell.length_b   1.000
_cell.length_c   1.000
_cell.angle_alpha   90.00
_cell.angle_beta   90.00
_cell.angle_gamma   90.00
#
_symmetry.space_group_name_H-M   'P 1'
#
loop_
_entity.id
_entity.type
_entity.pdbx_description
1 polymer ?
#
loop_
_entity_poly.entity_id
_entity_poly.type
_entity_poly.pdbx_seq_one_letter_code
_entity_poly.pdbx_strand_id
1 'polypeptide(L)' 'MESGFEITDLEVIDESESHRGHAGYQEGGESHFRVRLRSPDFDGLSRIARHRAVHGALGKDLLGRIHALALELDT' A
#
# COMPACT_ATOMS: atom_id res chain seq x y z
N MET A 1 5.11 7.22 -18.86
CA MET A 1 5.13 5.76 -19.03
C MET A 1 4.97 5.17 -17.65
N GLU A 2 3.78 4.64 -17.38
CA GLU A 2 3.42 4.06 -16.09
C GLU A 2 4.08 2.68 -16.02
N SER A 3 5.20 2.58 -15.30
CA SER A 3 5.82 1.29 -15.01
C SER A 3 4.96 0.57 -13.98
N GLY A 4 4.06 -0.29 -14.46
CA GLY A 4 3.32 -1.23 -13.63
C GLY A 4 4.20 -2.43 -13.27
N PHE A 5 4.03 -2.95 -12.06
CA PHE A 5 4.58 -4.25 -11.69
C PHE A 5 3.83 -5.36 -12.44
N GLU A 6 4.51 -6.48 -12.71
CA GLU A 6 3.80 -7.70 -13.09
C GLU A 6 3.14 -8.27 -11.83
N ILE A 7 1.83 -8.08 -11.69
CA ILE A 7 1.11 -8.45 -10.47
C ILE A 7 0.63 -9.90 -10.60
N THR A 8 1.18 -10.79 -9.76
CA THR A 8 0.68 -12.17 -9.66
C THR A 8 -0.44 -12.29 -8.62
N ASP A 9 -0.43 -11.47 -7.58
CA ASP A 9 -1.50 -11.36 -6.58
C ASP A 9 -1.58 -9.94 -6.02
N LEU A 10 -2.80 -9.42 -5.87
CA LEU A 10 -3.06 -8.10 -5.27
C LEU A 10 -4.29 -8.16 -4.38
N GLU A 11 -4.10 -7.87 -3.10
CA GLU A 11 -5.16 -7.73 -2.11
C GLU A 11 -5.06 -6.36 -1.44
N VAL A 12 -6.16 -5.61 -1.46
CA VAL A 12 -6.27 -4.30 -0.79
C VAL A 12 -7.32 -4.42 0.29
N ILE A 13 -6.89 -4.25 1.54
CA ILE A 13 -7.71 -4.36 2.74
C ILE A 13 -7.86 -2.96 3.33
N ASP A 14 -9.11 -2.50 3.47
CA ASP A 14 -9.41 -1.35 4.30
C ASP A 14 -9.48 -1.80 5.77
N GLU A 15 -8.57 -1.25 6.60
CA GLU A 15 -8.52 -1.52 8.04
C GLU A 15 -9.12 -0.35 8.85
N SER A 16 -9.71 0.64 8.18
CA SER A 16 -10.18 1.88 8.80
C SER A 16 -11.27 1.65 9.85
N GLU A 17 -12.16 0.68 9.67
CA GLU A 17 -13.19 0.34 10.66
C GLU A 17 -12.63 -0.28 11.95
N SER A 18 -11.50 -1.00 11.89
CA SER A 18 -10.88 -1.60 13.08
C SER A 18 -10.31 -0.55 14.04
N HIS A 19 -10.21 0.71 13.60
CA HIS A 19 -9.67 1.82 14.39
C HIS A 19 -10.75 2.79 14.88
N ARG A 20 -12.04 2.44 14.72
CA ARG A 20 -13.17 3.26 15.18
C ARG A 20 -13.05 3.55 16.68
N GLY A 21 -12.82 4.82 17.03
CA GLY A 21 -12.71 5.30 18.42
C GLY A 21 -11.30 5.65 18.91
N HIS A 22 -10.24 5.49 18.10
CA HIS A 22 -8.91 6.03 18.39
C HIS A 22 -8.76 7.48 17.90
N ALA A 23 -7.88 8.25 18.53
CA ALA A 23 -7.69 9.69 18.26
C ALA A 23 -7.28 10.05 16.81
N GLY A 24 -6.93 9.07 15.98
CA GLY A 24 -6.62 9.23 14.54
C GLY A 24 -7.72 8.75 13.59
N TYR A 25 -8.89 8.33 14.09
CA TYR A 25 -10.01 7.92 13.26
C TYR A 25 -10.70 9.14 12.62
N GLN A 26 -10.78 9.17 11.29
CA GLN A 26 -11.64 10.11 10.57
C GLN A 26 -12.96 9.42 10.22
N GLU A 27 -14.09 10.08 10.51
CA GLU A 27 -15.41 9.64 10.03
C GLU A 27 -15.38 9.58 8.50
N GLY A 28 -15.54 8.38 7.93
CA GLY A 28 -15.44 8.14 6.49
C GLY A 28 -14.73 6.85 6.09
N GLY A 29 -13.89 6.28 6.97
CA GLY A 29 -13.32 4.94 6.73
C GLY A 29 -12.18 4.90 5.69
N GLU A 30 -11.51 6.01 5.41
CA GLU A 30 -10.45 6.08 4.37
C GLU A 30 -9.07 6.39 4.98
N SER A 31 -8.83 5.93 6.21
CA SER A 31 -7.63 6.33 6.97
C SER A 31 -6.52 5.29 6.91
N HIS A 32 -6.82 3.99 6.91
CA HIS A 32 -5.83 2.93 7.02
C HIS A 32 -6.05 1.83 5.99
N PHE A 33 -5.07 1.66 5.10
CA PHE A 33 -5.10 0.61 4.09
C PHE A 33 -3.91 -0.34 4.24
N ARG A 34 -4.14 -1.62 3.99
CA ARG A 34 -3.09 -2.61 3.78
C ARG A 34 -3.15 -3.13 2.37
N VAL A 35 -2.01 -3.10 1.69
CA VAL A 35 -1.86 -3.68 0.35
C VAL A 35 -0.91 -4.86 0.46
N ARG A 36 -1.40 -6.04 0.08
CA ARG A 36 -0.57 -7.20 -0.19
C ARG A 36 -0.37 -7.29 -1.69
N LEU A 37 0.88 -7.39 -2.10
CA LEU A 37 1.23 -7.42 -3.50
C LEU A 37 2.33 -8.45 -3.71
N ARG A 38 2.05 -9.44 -4.57
CA ARG A 38 3.03 -10.38 -5.06
C ARG A 38 3.44 -10.03 -6.48
N SER A 39 4.74 -9.99 -6.73
CA SER A 39 5.30 -9.67 -8.04
C SER A 39 6.71 -10.25 -8.21
N PRO A 40 7.01 -10.93 -9.34
CA PRO A 40 8.37 -11.36 -9.65
C PRO A 40 9.35 -10.18 -9.79
N ASP A 41 8.86 -8.97 -10.03
CA ASP A 41 9.67 -7.75 -10.09
C ASP A 41 10.31 -7.38 -8.74
N PHE A 42 9.84 -7.99 -7.65
CA PHE A 42 10.42 -7.84 -6.32
C PHE A 42 11.59 -8.80 -6.04
N ASP A 43 11.88 -9.72 -6.96
CA ASP A 43 13.02 -10.62 -6.83
C ASP A 43 14.35 -9.85 -6.76
N GLY A 44 15.23 -10.26 -5.85
CA GLY A 44 16.50 -9.57 -5.60
C GLY A 44 16.40 -8.18 -4.94
N LEU A 45 15.21 -7.60 -4.79
CA LEU A 45 15.03 -6.32 -4.11
C LEU A 45 14.95 -6.49 -2.59
N SER A 46 15.67 -5.64 -1.85
CA SER A 46 15.49 -5.52 -0.40
C SER A 46 14.08 -5.03 -0.06
N ARG A 47 13.60 -5.32 1.15
CA ARG A 47 12.30 -4.83 1.65
C ARG A 47 12.11 -3.33 1.43
N ILE A 48 13.11 -2.51 1.76
CA ILE A 48 13.04 -1.05 1.59
C ILE A 48 12.94 -0.68 0.10
N ALA A 49 13.68 -1.37 -0.76
CA ALA A 49 13.64 -1.12 -2.21
C ALA A 49 12.25 -1.44 -2.79
N ARG A 50 11.64 -2.56 -2.40
CA ARG A 50 10.27 -2.93 -2.78
C ARG A 50 9.26 -1.85 -2.37
N HIS A 51 9.32 -1.40 -1.11
CA HIS A 51 8.45 -0.33 -0.62
C HIS A 51 8.63 0.95 -1.43
N ARG A 52 9.87 1.38 -1.70
CA ARG A 52 10.14 2.58 -2.51
C ARG A 52 9.59 2.46 -3.93
N ALA A 53 9.72 1.29 -4.54
CA ALA A 53 9.20 1.03 -5.88
C ALA A 53 7.67 1.16 -5.90
N VAL A 54 6.98 0.53 -4.94
CA VAL A 54 5.51 0.61 -4.80
C VAL A 54 5.05 2.04 -4.49
N HIS A 55 5.70 2.75 -3.56
CA HIS A 55 5.40 4.16 -3.30
C HIS A 55 5.61 5.05 -4.55
N GLY A 56 6.62 4.75 -5.36
CA GLY A 56 6.85 5.42 -6.64
C GLY A 56 5.72 5.19 -7.64
N ALA A 57 5.19 3.96 -7.70
CA ALA A 57 4.10 3.58 -8.59
C ALA A 57 2.73 4.13 -8.16
N LEU A 58 2.44 4.16 -6.85
CA LEU A 58 1.16 4.66 -6.31
C LEU A 58 0.97 6.16 -6.53
N GLY A 59 2.04 6.90 -6.75
CA GLY A 59 2.00 8.34 -6.99
C GLY A 59 1.72 9.15 -5.73
N LYS A 60 2.15 10.42 -5.77
CA LYS A 60 2.08 11.34 -4.61
C LYS A 60 0.65 11.72 -4.23
N ASP A 61 -0.27 11.68 -5.20
CA ASP A 61 -1.65 12.11 -5.01
C ASP A 61 -2.44 11.12 -4.14
N LEU A 62 -2.27 9.81 -4.37
CA LEU A 62 -2.87 8.77 -3.56
C LEU A 62 -2.29 8.75 -2.13
N LEU A 63 -0.97 8.91 -2.02
CA LEU A 63 -0.29 8.98 -0.71
C LEU A 63 -0.70 10.23 0.10
N GLY A 64 -1.14 11.30 -0.55
CA GLY A 64 -1.62 12.50 0.12
C GLY A 64 -3.03 12.37 0.70
N ARG A 65 -3.81 11.38 0.25
CA ARG A 65 -5.19 11.15 0.69
C ARG A 65 -5.33 10.07 1.76
N ILE A 66 -4.34 9.18 1.88
CA ILE A 66 -4.35 8.06 2.83
C ILE A 66 -3.56 8.43 4.09
N HIS A 67 -4.13 8.19 5.28
CA HIS A 67 -3.46 8.50 6.55
C HIS A 67 -2.33 7.51 6.88
N ALA A 68 -2.56 6.21 6.63
CA ALA A 68 -1.58 5.15 6.83
C ALA A 68 -1.72 4.05 5.77
N LEU A 69 -0.59 3.63 5.20
CA LEU A 69 -0.50 2.55 4.22
C LEU A 69 0.48 1.48 4.70
N ALA A 70 0.00 0.28 4.95
CA ALA A 70 0.81 -0.90 5.19
C ALA A 70 1.05 -1.64 3.87
N LEU A 71 2.30 -2.01 3.59
CA LEU A 71 2.66 -2.79 2.40
C LEU A 71 3.25 -4.14 2.83
N GLU A 72 2.66 -5.23 2.35
CA GLU A 72 3.21 -6.58 2.43
C GLU A 72 3.61 -7.01 1.01
N LEU A 73 4.92 -7.02 0.72
CA LEU A 73 5.45 -7.17 -0.64
C LEU A 73 6.28 -8.45 -0.76
N ASP A 74 5.80 -9.39 -1.59
CA ASP A 74 6.37 -10.73 -1.76
C ASP A 74 6.69 -11.04 -3.23
N THR A 75 7.60 -11.97 -3.49
CA THR A 75 7.95 -12.37 -4.87
C THR A 75 6.95 -13.37 -5.43
#